data_AF-A0A843I223-F1
#
_entry.id   AF-A0A843I223-F1
#
_cell.length_a   1.000
_cell.length_b   1.000
_cell.length_c   1.000
_cell.angle_alpha   90.00
_cell.angle_beta   90.00
_cell.angle_gamma   90.00
#
_symmetry.space_group_name_H-M   'P 1'
#
loop_
_entity.id
_entity.type
_entity.pdbx_description
1 polymer ?
#
loop_
_entity_poly.entity_id
_entity_poly.type
_entity_poly.pdbx_seq_one_letter_code
_entity_poly.pdbx_strand_id
1 'polypeptide(L)'
;MLLGDASVTPSSPSRVTSRISMAQSIVNFPYLWFVWGIIGPLCQSLPYVNFHTLGGKIYLNIVIRTRGYAALSLLLNQFIVDGVKRVPIDIFNLLTPIAIAHWIMCNGGRQANGLVLCTDSFTVFDVVQLMNVLLIKYDIYSTINYNNKQPRIYINRVNLLKLRRLVLPHMCKFSQYKLGL
;
A
#
# COMPACT_ATOMS: atom_id res chain seq x y z
N MET A 1 -3.34 0.85 -1.64
CA MET A 1 -2.63 2.09 -1.28
C MET A 1 -2.47 2.22 0.23
N LEU A 2 -3.56 2.20 1.02
CA LEU A 2 -3.46 2.34 2.48
C LEU A 2 -2.75 1.16 3.17
N LEU A 3 -2.71 -0.06 2.63
CA LEU A 3 -1.80 -1.09 3.19
C LEU A 3 -0.31 -0.85 2.90
N GLY A 4 0.00 0.15 2.07
CA GLY A 4 1.36 0.54 1.71
C GLY A 4 1.67 1.98 2.13
N ASP A 5 2.25 2.74 1.21
CA ASP A 5 2.85 4.05 1.47
C ASP A 5 1.86 5.21 1.60
N ALA A 6 0.57 4.98 1.34
CA ALA A 6 -0.43 6.03 1.50
C ALA A 6 -0.81 6.23 2.98
N SER A 7 -1.05 7.47 3.34
CA SER A 7 -1.59 7.90 4.62
C SER A 7 -2.97 8.52 4.43
N VAL A 8 -3.83 8.37 5.44
CA VAL A 8 -5.12 9.05 5.54
C VAL A 8 -5.10 9.90 6.80
N THR A 9 -5.48 11.17 6.69
CA THR A 9 -5.46 12.11 7.81
C THR A 9 -6.73 12.97 7.81
N PRO A 10 -7.20 13.44 8.98
CA PRO A 10 -8.24 14.47 9.04
C PRO A 10 -7.86 15.70 8.23
N SER A 11 -8.85 16.32 7.57
CA SER A 11 -8.65 17.56 6.83
C SER A 11 -8.89 18.82 7.67
N SER A 12 -9.59 18.67 8.79
CA SER A 12 -9.83 19.72 9.78
C SER A 12 -9.80 19.10 11.19
N PRO A 13 -9.65 19.92 12.24
CA PRO A 13 -9.73 19.45 13.63
C PRO A 13 -11.06 18.77 13.96
N SER A 14 -12.16 19.18 13.30
CA SER A 14 -13.49 18.58 13.47
C SER A 14 -13.63 17.16 12.88
N ARG A 15 -12.61 16.65 12.16
CA ARG A 15 -12.55 15.31 11.54
C ARG A 15 -13.73 14.94 10.63
N VAL A 16 -14.52 15.93 10.21
CA VAL A 16 -15.69 15.72 9.33
C VAL A 16 -15.24 15.16 7.98
N THR A 17 -14.14 15.69 7.44
CA THR A 17 -13.56 15.23 6.18
C THR A 17 -12.13 14.76 6.39
N SER A 18 -11.73 13.78 5.58
CA SER A 18 -10.36 13.24 5.59
C SER A 18 -9.76 13.31 4.19
N ARG A 19 -8.44 13.29 4.13
CA ARG A 19 -7.68 13.31 2.88
C ARG A 19 -6.70 12.14 2.85
N ILE A 20 -6.49 11.60 1.67
CA ILE A 20 -5.39 10.66 1.39
C ILE A 20 -4.22 11.45 0.81
N SER A 21 -3.02 11.14 1.30
CA SER A 21 -1.76 11.56 0.71
C SER A 21 -0.83 10.37 0.50
N MET A 22 0.02 10.46 -0.50
CA MET A 22 1.05 9.46 -0.77
C MET A 22 2.30 10.19 -1.25
N ALA A 23 3.45 9.80 -0.71
CA ALA A 23 4.75 10.31 -1.11
C ALA A 23 5.60 9.14 -1.61
N GLN A 24 6.39 9.38 -2.65
CA GLN A 24 7.34 8.42 -3.20
C GLN A 24 8.62 9.13 -3.59
N SER A 25 9.74 8.40 -3.59
CA SER A 25 10.98 8.89 -4.18
C SER A 25 10.81 9.11 -5.68
N ILE A 26 11.64 9.98 -6.25
CA ILE A 26 11.62 10.27 -7.69
C ILE A 26 11.76 9.02 -8.58
N VAL A 27 12.48 8.01 -8.10
CA VAL A 27 12.68 6.72 -8.82
C VAL A 27 11.35 6.00 -9.04
N ASN A 28 10.39 6.14 -8.13
CA ASN A 28 9.07 5.52 -8.22
C ASN A 28 8.02 6.45 -8.86
N PHE A 29 8.43 7.54 -9.51
CA PHE A 29 7.52 8.46 -10.18
C PHE A 29 6.55 7.79 -11.16
N PRO A 30 6.93 6.80 -12.00
CA PRO A 30 5.98 6.16 -12.90
C PRO A 30 4.81 5.49 -12.18
N TYR A 31 5.04 4.90 -11.00
CA TYR A 31 3.97 4.36 -10.18
C TYR A 31 3.12 5.47 -9.55
N LEU A 32 3.75 6.52 -9.03
CA LEU A 32 3.02 7.65 -8.47
C LEU A 32 2.13 8.34 -9.52
N TRP A 33 2.62 8.48 -10.76
CA TRP A 33 1.86 9.02 -11.89
C TRP A 33 0.69 8.12 -12.27
N PHE A 34 0.89 6.80 -12.29
CA PHE A 34 -0.19 5.83 -12.47
C PHE A 34 -1.29 5.99 -11.41
N VAL A 35 -0.92 6.14 -10.13
CA VAL A 35 -1.89 6.40 -9.05
C VAL A 35 -2.60 7.73 -9.27
N TRP A 36 -1.87 8.80 -9.63
CA TRP A 36 -2.47 10.09 -9.94
C TRP A 36 -3.45 10.02 -11.12
N GLY A 37 -3.20 9.19 -12.12
CA GLY A 37 -4.16 8.96 -13.21
C GLY A 37 -5.51 8.38 -12.73
N ILE A 38 -5.52 7.66 -11.60
CA ILE A 38 -6.73 7.08 -11.01
C ILE A 38 -7.43 8.07 -10.08
N ILE A 39 -6.67 8.74 -9.19
CA ILE A 39 -7.24 9.61 -8.14
C ILE A 39 -7.13 11.11 -8.43
N GLY A 40 -6.58 11.49 -9.58
CA GLY A 40 -6.37 12.87 -10.01
C GLY A 40 -7.61 13.76 -9.91
N PRO A 41 -8.82 13.29 -10.31
CA PRO A 41 -10.06 14.05 -10.11
C PRO A 41 -10.39 14.38 -8.65
N LEU A 42 -9.83 13.63 -7.70
CA LEU A 42 -9.99 13.88 -6.28
C LEU A 42 -8.97 14.90 -5.72
N CYS A 43 -7.92 15.19 -6.47
CA CYS A 43 -6.84 16.12 -6.10
C CYS A 43 -7.17 17.56 -6.52
N GLN A 44 -6.65 18.53 -5.78
CA GLN A 44 -6.74 19.95 -6.15
C GLN A 44 -5.62 20.37 -7.10
N SER A 45 -4.48 19.68 -7.03
CA SER A 45 -3.27 20.02 -7.78
C SER A 45 -2.67 18.79 -8.44
N LEU A 46 -1.77 19.04 -9.40
CA LEU A 46 -0.81 18.05 -9.88
C LEU A 46 0.08 17.53 -8.73
N PRO A 47 0.74 16.37 -8.91
CA PRO A 47 1.79 15.93 -8.00
C PRO A 47 2.86 17.01 -7.84
N TYR A 48 3.34 17.24 -6.63
CA TYR A 48 4.31 18.30 -6.34
C TYR A 48 5.55 17.74 -5.63
N VAL A 49 6.67 18.43 -5.78
CA VAL A 49 7.97 18.01 -5.21
C VAL A 49 8.06 18.45 -3.75
N ASN A 50 8.57 17.57 -2.90
CA ASN A 50 8.92 17.84 -1.52
C ASN A 50 10.36 17.39 -1.27
N PHE A 51 11.12 18.20 -0.53
CA PHE A 51 12.49 17.89 -0.13
C PHE A 51 12.49 17.40 1.32
N HIS A 52 13.21 16.31 1.59
CA HIS A 52 13.40 15.79 2.93
C HIS A 52 14.88 15.64 3.21
N THR A 53 15.35 16.24 4.31
CA THR A 53 16.76 16.15 4.73
C THR A 53 16.90 15.08 5.80
N LEU A 54 17.74 14.07 5.54
CA LEU A 54 18.07 13.04 6.52
C LEU A 54 19.59 12.88 6.60
N GLY A 55 20.16 13.14 7.78
CA GLY A 55 21.62 13.03 8.00
C GLY A 55 22.45 13.92 7.07
N GLY A 56 21.97 15.14 6.78
CA GLY A 56 22.64 16.09 5.87
C GLY A 56 22.46 15.81 4.38
N LYS A 57 21.82 14.69 3.99
CA LYS A 57 21.50 14.38 2.59
C LYS A 57 20.08 14.84 2.25
N ILE A 58 19.91 15.47 1.09
CA ILE A 58 18.61 15.90 0.57
C ILE A 58 18.03 14.77 -0.29
N TYR A 59 16.81 14.36 0.01
CA TYR A 59 16.04 13.40 -0.75
C TYR A 59 14.86 14.08 -1.42
N LEU A 60 14.68 13.81 -2.71
CA LEU A 60 13.58 14.33 -3.50
C LEU A 60 12.42 13.33 -3.51
N ASN A 61 11.27 13.77 -3.00
CA ASN A 61 10.03 13.02 -3.03
C ASN A 61 9.00 13.77 -3.87
N ILE A 62 8.13 13.02 -4.55
CA ILE A 62 6.94 13.55 -5.18
C ILE A 62 5.73 13.13 -4.36
N VAL A 63 4.82 14.07 -4.13
CA VAL A 63 3.65 13.91 -3.29
C VAL A 63 2.38 14.11 -4.10
N ILE A 64 1.43 13.21 -3.91
CA ILE A 64 0.03 13.38 -4.33
C ILE A 64 -0.85 13.56 -3.10
N ARG A 65 -1.84 14.44 -3.19
CA ARG A 65 -2.78 14.72 -2.10
C ARG A 65 -4.16 15.03 -2.65
N THR A 66 -5.15 14.32 -2.11
CA THR A 66 -6.58 14.55 -2.37
C THR A 66 -7.10 15.74 -1.56
N ARG A 67 -8.23 16.32 -1.99
CA ARG A 67 -9.04 17.21 -1.15
C ARG A 67 -9.62 16.44 0.04
N GLY A 68 -10.20 17.16 1.00
CA GLY A 68 -10.94 16.54 2.09
C GLY A 68 -12.30 16.03 1.63
N TYR A 69 -12.61 14.75 1.87
CA TYR A 69 -13.92 14.16 1.60
C TYR A 69 -14.45 13.39 2.81
N ALA A 70 -15.76 13.42 3.03
CA ALA A 70 -16.41 12.65 4.08
C ALA A 70 -16.28 11.13 3.87
N ALA A 71 -16.34 10.67 2.61
CA ALA A 71 -16.14 9.26 2.29
C ALA A 71 -14.77 8.71 2.71
N LEU A 72 -13.73 9.55 2.69
CA LEU A 72 -12.40 9.16 3.15
C LEU A 72 -12.31 9.07 4.68
N SER A 73 -13.23 9.70 5.42
CA SER A 73 -13.30 9.56 6.88
C SER A 73 -13.74 8.16 7.29
N LEU A 74 -14.52 7.46 6.46
CA LEU A 74 -14.85 6.04 6.68
C LEU A 74 -13.57 5.18 6.66
N LEU A 75 -12.68 5.43 5.69
CA LEU A 75 -11.39 4.75 5.60
C LEU A 75 -10.47 5.12 6.77
N LEU A 76 -10.47 6.39 7.19
CA LEU A 76 -9.72 6.82 8.38
C LEU A 76 -10.13 6.00 9.60
N ASN A 77 -11.44 5.89 9.87
CA ASN A 77 -11.96 5.17 11.03
C ASN A 77 -11.70 3.66 10.98
N GLN A 78 -11.61 3.07 9.79
CA GLN A 78 -11.30 1.66 9.61
C GLN A 78 -9.82 1.33 9.78
N PHE A 79 -8.93 2.22 9.34
CA PHE A 79 -7.48 1.97 9.32
C PHE A 79 -6.74 2.60 10.50
N ILE A 80 -7.27 3.62 11.17
CA ILE A 80 -6.59 4.32 12.26
C ILE A 80 -7.34 4.08 13.57
N VAL A 81 -6.73 3.29 14.45
CA VAL A 81 -7.23 2.99 15.81
C VAL A 81 -6.20 3.54 16.79
N ASP A 82 -6.64 4.41 17.70
CA ASP A 82 -5.76 5.09 18.69
C ASP A 82 -4.56 5.81 18.07
N GLY A 83 -4.76 6.39 16.88
CA GLY A 83 -3.70 7.08 16.12
C GLY A 83 -2.71 6.14 15.41
N VAL A 84 -2.88 4.83 15.54
CA VAL A 84 -2.02 3.82 14.93
C VAL A 84 -2.72 3.18 13.74
N LYS A 85 -1.97 2.95 12.68
CA LYS A 85 -2.44 2.28 11.48
C LYS A 85 -2.60 0.77 11.73
N ARG A 86 -3.78 0.22 11.47
CA ARG A 86 -4.14 -1.18 11.67
C ARG A 86 -4.81 -1.75 10.43
N VAL A 87 -4.86 -3.09 10.35
CA VAL A 87 -5.65 -3.77 9.34
C VAL A 87 -7.12 -3.72 9.76
N PRO A 88 -8.04 -3.24 8.91
CA PRO A 88 -9.46 -3.17 9.25
C PRO A 88 -10.05 -4.56 9.56
N ILE A 89 -11.04 -4.61 10.45
CA ILE A 89 -11.78 -5.85 10.73
C ILE A 89 -12.41 -6.42 9.46
N ASP A 90 -12.92 -5.54 8.59
CA ASP A 90 -13.56 -5.90 7.32
C ASP A 90 -12.56 -6.09 6.15
N ILE A 91 -11.29 -6.39 6.45
CA ILE A 91 -10.26 -6.54 5.41
C ILE A 91 -10.60 -7.63 4.38
N PHE A 92 -11.38 -8.64 4.75
CA PHE A 92 -11.86 -9.69 3.83
C PHE A 92 -12.61 -9.10 2.63
N ASN A 93 -13.47 -8.11 2.86
CA ASN A 93 -14.23 -7.45 1.80
C ASN A 93 -13.40 -6.37 1.09
N LEU A 94 -12.56 -5.64 1.83
CA LEU A 94 -11.77 -4.52 1.30
C LEU A 94 -10.56 -4.94 0.45
N LEU A 95 -9.97 -6.12 0.70
CA LEU A 95 -8.77 -6.58 0.01
C LEU A 95 -9.12 -7.20 -1.36
N THR A 96 -9.46 -6.35 -2.34
CA THR A 96 -9.75 -6.72 -3.73
C THR A 96 -8.47 -6.99 -4.55
N PRO A 97 -8.55 -7.57 -5.77
CA PRO A 97 -7.40 -7.70 -6.67
C PRO A 97 -6.66 -6.38 -6.93
N ILE A 98 -7.42 -5.28 -7.10
CA ILE A 98 -6.87 -3.92 -7.25
C ILE A 98 -6.13 -3.49 -5.97
N ALA A 99 -6.70 -3.76 -4.79
CA ALA A 99 -6.07 -3.44 -3.52
C ALA A 99 -4.75 -4.20 -3.33
N ILE A 100 -4.72 -5.49 -3.68
CA ILE A 100 -3.52 -6.33 -3.63
C ILE A 100 -2.47 -5.82 -4.63
N ALA A 101 -2.87 -5.46 -5.87
CA ALA A 101 -1.97 -4.89 -6.86
C ALA A 101 -1.28 -3.63 -6.33
N HIS A 102 -2.04 -2.67 -5.78
CA HIS A 102 -1.45 -1.46 -5.19
C HIS A 102 -0.62 -1.75 -3.93
N TRP A 103 -0.98 -2.76 -3.15
CA TRP A 103 -0.19 -3.17 -1.99
C TRP A 103 1.18 -3.70 -2.42
N ILE A 104 1.24 -4.53 -3.47
CA ILE A 104 2.49 -5.02 -4.08
C ILE A 104 3.29 -3.86 -4.69
N MET A 105 2.65 -2.95 -5.42
CA MET A 105 3.36 -1.83 -6.03
C MET A 105 4.00 -0.91 -4.99
N CYS A 106 3.36 -0.70 -3.84
CA CYS A 106 3.97 0.00 -2.70
C CYS A 106 5.04 -0.85 -2.00
N ASN A 107 4.62 -1.94 -1.34
CA ASN A 107 5.42 -2.63 -0.33
C ASN A 107 5.92 -4.01 -0.76
N GLY A 108 5.68 -4.39 -2.02
CA GLY A 108 6.22 -5.62 -2.58
C GLY A 108 7.69 -5.50 -2.93
N GLY A 109 8.42 -6.60 -2.75
CA GLY A 109 9.80 -6.77 -3.17
C GLY A 109 10.05 -8.19 -3.63
N ARG A 110 10.96 -8.37 -4.59
CA ARG A 110 11.38 -9.71 -4.99
C ARG A 110 12.28 -10.30 -3.91
N GLN A 111 11.98 -11.52 -3.45
CA GLN A 111 12.83 -12.24 -2.50
C GLN A 111 13.01 -13.68 -2.99
N ALA A 112 14.26 -14.03 -3.31
CA ALA A 112 14.60 -15.28 -3.99
C ALA A 112 13.69 -15.52 -5.22
N ASN A 113 12.98 -16.65 -5.26
CA ASN A 113 12.05 -17.02 -6.33
C ASN A 113 10.60 -16.60 -6.04
N GLY A 114 10.37 -15.80 -5.00
CA GLY A 114 9.06 -15.39 -4.53
C GLY A 114 8.92 -13.88 -4.39
N LEU A 115 7.84 -13.51 -3.71
CA LEU A 115 7.48 -12.13 -3.40
C LEU A 115 7.45 -11.95 -1.88
N VAL A 116 8.05 -10.89 -1.39
CA VAL A 116 7.88 -10.43 -0.01
C VAL A 116 7.02 -9.18 0.00
N LEU A 117 6.09 -9.09 0.95
CA LEU A 117 5.33 -7.89 1.27
C LEU A 117 5.85 -7.36 2.60
N CYS A 118 6.41 -6.15 2.57
CA CYS A 118 6.87 -5.46 3.76
C CYS A 118 5.67 -4.97 4.57
N THR A 119 5.42 -5.65 5.69
CA THR A 119 4.34 -5.34 6.65
C THR A 119 4.90 -4.85 7.98
N ASP A 120 6.08 -4.24 7.97
CA ASP A 120 6.86 -3.88 9.17
C ASP A 120 6.15 -2.86 10.09
N SER A 121 5.09 -2.22 9.61
CA SER A 121 4.25 -1.27 10.38
C SER A 121 3.01 -1.93 11.02
N PHE A 122 2.80 -3.22 10.78
CA PHE A 122 1.64 -3.97 11.26
C PHE A 122 2.03 -4.99 12.32
N THR A 123 1.10 -5.28 13.23
CA THR A 123 1.30 -6.32 14.25
C THR A 123 1.23 -7.71 13.62
N VAL A 124 1.72 -8.73 14.32
CA VAL A 124 1.58 -10.14 13.87
C VAL A 124 0.10 -10.51 13.66
N PHE A 125 -0.79 -10.00 14.51
CA PHE A 125 -2.24 -10.21 14.35
C PHE A 125 -2.76 -9.65 13.03
N ASP A 126 -2.43 -8.39 12.73
CA ASP A 126 -2.81 -7.73 11.47
C ASP A 126 -2.26 -8.50 10.25
N VAL A 127 -1.01 -8.97 10.34
CA VAL A 127 -0.34 -9.77 9.29
C VAL A 127 -1.05 -11.11 9.07
N VAL A 128 -1.41 -11.81 10.14
CA VAL A 128 -2.16 -13.08 10.06
C VAL A 128 -3.54 -12.87 9.44
N GLN A 129 -4.24 -11.77 9.77
CA GLN A 129 -5.50 -11.44 9.11
C GLN A 129 -5.33 -11.28 7.60
N LEU A 130 -4.31 -10.55 7.14
CA LEU A 130 -4.01 -10.40 5.72
C LEU A 130 -3.69 -11.75 5.05
N MET A 131 -2.87 -12.58 5.69
CA MET A 131 -2.54 -13.92 5.21
C MET A 131 -3.78 -14.81 5.09
N ASN A 132 -4.70 -14.74 6.05
CA ASN A 132 -5.96 -15.49 6.02
C ASN A 132 -6.84 -15.06 4.85
N VAL A 133 -6.94 -13.76 4.55
CA VAL A 133 -7.69 -13.32 3.36
C VAL A 133 -7.04 -13.82 2.07
N LEU A 134 -5.70 -13.77 1.96
CA LEU A 134 -4.98 -14.31 0.79
C LEU A 134 -5.28 -15.80 0.59
N LEU A 135 -5.28 -16.58 1.68
CA LEU A 135 -5.57 -18.01 1.62
C LEU A 135 -7.04 -18.29 1.29
N ILE A 136 -7.97 -17.77 2.09
CA ILE A 136 -9.39 -18.13 2.03
C ILE A 136 -10.06 -17.58 0.77
N LYS A 137 -9.76 -16.33 0.40
CA LYS A 137 -10.45 -15.65 -0.71
C LYS A 137 -9.81 -15.93 -2.07
N TYR A 138 -8.50 -16.15 -2.10
CA TYR A 138 -7.75 -16.21 -3.35
C TYR A 138 -6.94 -17.50 -3.55
N ASP A 139 -6.96 -18.44 -2.59
CA ASP A 139 -6.17 -19.67 -2.65
C ASP A 139 -4.66 -19.40 -2.84
N ILE A 140 -4.18 -18.34 -2.17
CA ILE A 140 -2.79 -17.90 -2.17
C ILE A 140 -2.20 -18.18 -0.79
N TYR A 141 -1.46 -19.28 -0.70
CA TYR A 141 -0.71 -19.62 0.50
C TYR A 141 0.51 -18.69 0.66
N SER A 142 0.76 -18.29 1.90
CA SER A 142 1.87 -17.43 2.29
C SER A 142 2.42 -17.83 3.66
N THR A 143 3.67 -17.44 3.95
CA THR A 143 4.33 -17.67 5.24
C THR A 143 4.74 -16.34 5.86
N ILE A 144 4.89 -16.32 7.19
CA ILE A 144 5.44 -15.16 7.90
C ILE A 144 6.96 -15.30 7.97
N ASN A 145 7.66 -14.27 7.52
CA ASN A 145 9.11 -14.12 7.67
C ASN A 145 9.38 -12.93 8.58
N TYR A 146 10.54 -12.90 9.22
CA TYR A 146 10.94 -11.77 10.06
C TYR A 146 12.16 -11.06 9.49
N ASN A 147 12.12 -9.73 9.51
CA ASN A 147 13.27 -8.87 9.27
C ASN A 147 13.43 -7.92 10.45
N ASN A 148 14.54 -8.01 11.20
CA ASN A 148 14.76 -7.20 12.41
C ASN A 148 13.57 -7.21 13.39
N LYS A 149 13.03 -8.40 13.68
CA LYS A 149 11.84 -8.64 14.53
C LYS A 149 10.51 -8.13 13.96
N GLN A 150 10.49 -7.55 12.76
CA GLN A 150 9.27 -7.10 12.10
C GLN A 150 8.70 -8.18 11.17
N PRO A 151 7.38 -8.44 11.23
CA PRO A 151 6.75 -9.47 10.42
C PRO A 151 6.57 -9.02 8.97
N ARG A 152 6.86 -9.92 8.03
CA ARG A 152 6.68 -9.78 6.58
C ARG A 152 5.97 -10.99 6.02
N ILE A 153 5.16 -10.78 4.99
CA ILE A 153 4.48 -11.88 4.30
C ILE A 153 5.35 -12.33 3.13
N TYR A 154 5.66 -13.62 3.07
CA TYR A 154 6.36 -14.24 1.96
C TYR A 154 5.43 -15.15 1.16
N ILE A 155 5.46 -14.99 -0.15
CA ILE A 155 4.68 -15.77 -1.11
C ILE A 155 5.67 -16.50 -2.01
N ASN A 156 5.66 -17.83 -1.94
CA ASN A 156 6.58 -18.66 -2.71
C ASN A 156 6.29 -18.59 -4.22
N ARG A 157 7.19 -19.16 -5.03
CA ARG A 157 7.09 -19.15 -6.50
C ARG A 157 5.75 -19.68 -7.02
N VAL A 158 5.26 -20.78 -6.45
CA VAL A 158 4.04 -21.45 -6.91
C VAL A 158 2.82 -20.54 -6.70
N ASN A 159 2.70 -19.95 -5.51
CA ASN A 159 1.61 -19.02 -5.20
C ASN A 159 1.77 -17.66 -5.90
N LEU A 160 3.00 -17.23 -6.18
CA LEU A 160 3.27 -16.03 -6.97
C LEU A 160 2.72 -16.15 -8.40
N LEU A 161 2.75 -17.35 -9.00
CA LEU A 161 2.14 -17.56 -10.33
C LEU A 161 0.62 -17.38 -10.31
N LYS A 162 -0.05 -17.86 -9.25
CA LYS A 162 -1.50 -17.62 -9.05
C LYS A 162 -1.77 -16.13 -8.87
N LEU A 163 -0.99 -15.49 -7.98
CA LEU A 163 -1.11 -14.08 -7.66
C LEU A 163 -0.91 -13.19 -8.89
N ARG A 164 0.07 -13.49 -9.76
CA ARG A 164 0.32 -12.74 -11.00
C ARG A 164 -0.94 -12.62 -11.86
N ARG A 165 -1.67 -13.72 -12.06
CA ARG A 165 -2.92 -13.73 -12.86
C ARG A 165 -3.97 -12.80 -12.27
N LEU A 166 -4.02 -12.69 -10.94
CA LEU A 166 -4.97 -11.86 -10.22
C LEU A 166 -4.65 -10.36 -10.31
N VAL A 167 -3.36 -9.99 -10.20
CA VAL A 167 -2.98 -8.58 -10.00
C VAL A 167 -2.43 -7.88 -11.23
N LEU A 168 -1.88 -8.61 -12.22
CA LEU A 168 -1.24 -8.01 -13.39
C LEU A 168 -2.12 -7.03 -14.17
N PRO A 169 -3.43 -7.28 -14.38
CA PRO A 169 -4.32 -6.33 -15.07
C PRO A 169 -4.45 -4.98 -14.35
N HIS A 170 -4.09 -4.90 -13.07
CA HIS A 170 -4.24 -3.72 -12.22
C HIS A 170 -2.90 -3.07 -11.84
N MET A 171 -1.79 -3.54 -12.40
CA MET A 171 -0.45 -3.01 -12.11
C MET A 171 0.08 -2.15 -13.25
N CYS A 172 0.75 -1.05 -12.92
CA CYS A 172 1.51 -0.31 -13.92
C CYS A 172 2.72 -1.14 -14.37
N LYS A 173 3.10 -1.00 -15.65
CA LYS A 173 4.21 -1.75 -16.25
C LYS A 173 5.52 -1.57 -15.47
N PHE A 174 5.78 -0.36 -14.99
CA PHE A 174 6.97 -0.02 -14.21
C PHE A 174 7.14 -0.88 -12.95
N SER A 175 6.06 -1.29 -12.28
CA SER A 175 6.15 -2.04 -11.01
C SER A 175 6.07 -3.56 -11.18
N GLN A 176 5.95 -4.07 -12.40
CA GLN A 176 5.83 -5.51 -12.66
C GLN A 176 7.12 -6.30 -12.33
N TYR A 177 8.29 -5.64 -12.31
CA TYR A 177 9.56 -6.27 -11.88
C TYR A 177 9.49 -6.82 -10.45
N LYS A 178 8.62 -6.26 -9.59
CA LYS A 178 8.39 -6.76 -8.23
C LYS A 178 7.80 -8.18 -8.23
N LEU A 179 7.09 -8.54 -9.29
CA LEU A 179 6.58 -9.89 -9.51
C LEU A 179 7.62 -10.80 -10.19
N GLY A 180 8.81 -10.31 -10.56
CA GLY A 180 9.82 -11.06 -11.31
C GLY A 180 9.48 -11.19 -12.80
N LEU A 181 9.02 -10.10 -13.42
CA LEU A 181 8.71 -9.96 -14.85
C LEU A 181 9.52 -8.82 -15.46
#